data_AF-A0A962Q9B8-F1
#
_entry.id   AF-A0A962Q9B8-F1
#
_cell.length_a   1.000
_cell.length_b   1.000
_cell.length_c   1.000
_cell.angle_alpha   90.00
_cell.angle_beta   90.00
_cell.angle_gamma   90.00
#
_symmetry.space_group_name_H-M   'P 1'
#
loop_
_entity.id
_entity.type
_entity.pdbx_description
1 polymer ?
#
loop_
_entity_poly.entity_id
_entity_poly.type
_entity_poly.pdbx_seq_one_letter_code
_entity_poly.pdbx_strand_id
1 'polypeptide(L)'
;MKVYYAHFMGIYDTPQEERDIATLKALGFDVLNPNTKEVSMDFNRLKAQGMEYLEAFYKVFFSLVDECEVFAFRSLPDGRISGGVAMELKYAREVGKLIIELPCGIYSRSLGKEETLEYLHEIGQR
;
A
#
# COMPACT_ATOMS: atom_id res chain seq x y z
N MET A 1 5.49 2.48 -17.66
CA MET A 1 6.00 2.24 -16.30
C MET A 1 4.88 1.58 -15.52
N LYS A 2 5.14 0.39 -15.01
CA LYS A 2 4.19 -0.46 -14.29
C LYS A 2 4.20 -0.08 -12.80
N VAL A 3 3.02 0.06 -12.21
CA VAL A 3 2.84 0.38 -10.80
C VAL A 3 2.10 -0.75 -10.10
N TYR A 4 2.65 -1.25 -9.01
CA TYR A 4 1.94 -2.15 -8.10
C TYR A 4 1.03 -1.32 -7.21
N TYR A 5 -0.29 -1.58 -7.22
CA TYR A 5 -1.23 -0.90 -6.37
C TYR A 5 -1.57 -1.74 -5.13
N ALA A 6 -0.94 -1.42 -4.00
CA ALA A 6 -1.17 -2.07 -2.72
C ALA A 6 -2.32 -1.43 -1.94
N HIS A 7 -3.32 -2.21 -1.58
CA HIS A 7 -4.44 -1.72 -0.76
C HIS A 7 -5.08 -2.83 0.06
N PHE A 8 -5.80 -2.40 1.10
CA PHE A 8 -6.52 -3.31 1.99
C PHE A 8 -7.63 -4.07 1.25
N MET A 9 -7.74 -5.38 1.51
CA MET A 9 -8.76 -6.24 0.90
C MET A 9 -10.19 -5.76 1.10
N GLY A 10 -10.47 -5.04 2.20
CA GLY A 10 -11.80 -4.51 2.48
C GLY A 10 -12.27 -3.41 1.52
N ILE A 11 -11.42 -2.94 0.59
CA ILE A 11 -11.82 -2.01 -0.47
C ILE A 11 -11.82 -2.63 -1.87
N TYR A 12 -11.67 -3.95 -1.99
CA TYR A 12 -11.78 -4.66 -3.26
C TYR A 12 -13.19 -4.52 -3.84
N ASP A 13 -13.27 -4.29 -5.15
CA ASP A 13 -14.49 -4.09 -5.93
C ASP A 13 -15.35 -2.91 -5.43
N THR A 14 -14.71 -1.90 -4.81
CA THR A 14 -15.38 -0.69 -4.33
C THR A 14 -15.14 0.50 -5.25
N PRO A 15 -16.03 1.51 -5.26
CA PRO A 15 -15.80 2.76 -5.98
C PRO A 15 -14.51 3.49 -5.57
N GLN A 16 -13.97 3.21 -4.38
CA GLN A 16 -12.70 3.77 -3.95
C GLN A 16 -11.52 3.15 -4.73
N GLU A 17 -11.49 1.82 -4.86
CA GLU A 17 -10.48 1.12 -5.66
C GLU A 17 -10.51 1.58 -7.13
N GLU A 18 -11.70 1.71 -7.71
CA GLU A 18 -11.87 2.22 -9.07
C GLU A 18 -11.26 3.62 -9.25
N ARG A 19 -11.52 4.53 -8.30
CA ARG A 19 -10.96 5.90 -8.32
C ARG A 19 -9.45 5.91 -8.18
N ASP A 20 -8.89 5.07 -7.32
CA ASP A 20 -7.45 4.98 -7.11
C ASP A 20 -6.75 4.45 -8.38
N ILE A 21 -7.29 3.40 -9.00
CA ILE A 21 -6.80 2.86 -10.28
C ILE A 21 -6.90 3.92 -11.38
N ALA A 22 -8.03 4.62 -11.50
CA ALA A 22 -8.21 5.67 -12.48
C ALA A 22 -7.21 6.82 -12.28
N THR A 23 -6.92 7.19 -11.03
CA THR A 23 -5.93 8.21 -10.69
C THR A 23 -4.53 7.79 -11.13
N LEU A 24 -4.10 6.56 -10.81
CA LEU A 24 -2.80 6.03 -11.23
C LEU A 24 -2.69 5.94 -12.76
N LYS A 25 -3.75 5.51 -13.45
CA LYS A 25 -3.78 5.50 -14.92
C LYS A 25 -3.68 6.92 -15.50
N ALA A 26 -4.35 7.91 -14.90
CA ALA A 26 -4.28 9.31 -15.32
C ALA A 26 -2.88 9.92 -15.13
N LEU A 27 -2.09 9.42 -14.17
CA LEU A 27 -0.67 9.74 -14.00
C LEU A 27 0.24 9.04 -15.02
N GLY A 28 -0.31 8.22 -15.91
CA GLY A 28 0.42 7.54 -16.98
C GLY A 28 0.99 6.17 -16.61
N PHE A 29 0.55 5.58 -15.49
CA PHE A 29 0.99 4.25 -15.07
C PHE A 29 0.16 3.13 -15.69
N ASP A 30 0.83 2.00 -15.95
CA ASP A 30 0.18 0.71 -16.16
C ASP A 30 -0.04 0.02 -14.80
N VAL A 31 -1.30 -0.14 -14.38
CA VAL A 31 -1.64 -0.51 -13.00
C VAL A 31 -1.77 -2.02 -12.86
N LEU A 32 -0.89 -2.61 -12.05
CA LEU A 32 -1.02 -3.97 -11.54
C LEU A 32 -1.83 -3.93 -10.23
N ASN A 33 -3.06 -4.40 -10.28
CA ASN A 33 -3.92 -4.57 -9.11
C ASN A 33 -3.86 -6.04 -8.63
N PRO A 34 -3.45 -6.33 -7.38
CA PRO A 34 -3.43 -7.70 -6.84
C PRO A 34 -4.83 -8.27 -6.55
N ASN A 35 -5.90 -7.46 -6.60
CA ASN A 35 -7.29 -7.90 -6.49
C ASN A 35 -7.72 -8.71 -7.74
N THR A 36 -7.21 -9.93 -7.83
CA THR A 36 -7.59 -10.90 -8.86
C THR A 36 -7.85 -12.25 -8.20
N LYS A 37 -8.70 -13.06 -8.82
CA LYS A 37 -9.02 -14.41 -8.31
C LYS A 37 -7.77 -15.29 -8.34
N GLU A 38 -6.96 -15.13 -9.37
CA GLU A 38 -5.73 -15.85 -9.64
C GLU A 38 -4.73 -15.67 -8.48
N VAL A 39 -4.46 -14.42 -8.09
CA VAL A 39 -3.54 -14.09 -6.98
C VAL A 39 -4.04 -14.68 -5.66
N SER A 40 -5.34 -14.55 -5.38
CA SER A 40 -5.95 -15.12 -4.16
C SER A 40 -5.88 -16.66 -4.15
N MET A 41 -6.14 -17.29 -5.29
CA MET A 41 -6.05 -18.75 -5.43
C MET A 41 -4.63 -19.25 -5.25
N ASP A 42 -3.63 -18.59 -5.82
CA ASP A 42 -2.23 -19.00 -5.67
C ASP A 42 -1.75 -18.89 -4.22
N PHE A 43 -2.10 -17.81 -3.53
CA PHE A 43 -1.76 -17.66 -2.12
C PHE A 43 -2.41 -18.77 -1.26
N ASN A 44 -3.70 -19.02 -1.46
CA ASN A 44 -4.42 -20.07 -0.73
C ASN A 44 -3.89 -21.48 -1.05
N ARG A 45 -3.50 -21.73 -2.30
CA ARG A 45 -2.90 -22.99 -2.73
C ARG A 45 -1.58 -23.26 -2.00
N LEU A 46 -0.69 -22.27 -1.92
CA LEU A 46 0.58 -22.41 -1.20
C LEU A 46 0.35 -22.64 0.30
N LYS A 47 -0.60 -21.93 0.91
CA LYS A 47 -0.99 -22.16 2.31
C LYS A 47 -1.53 -23.57 2.54
N ALA A 48 -2.36 -24.08 1.63
CA ALA A 48 -2.91 -25.45 1.72
C ALA A 48 -1.84 -26.54 1.56
N GLN A 49 -0.72 -26.23 0.91
CA GLN A 49 0.46 -27.11 0.81
C GLN A 49 1.34 -27.10 2.07
N GLY A 50 0.91 -26.41 3.13
CA GLY A 50 1.65 -26.31 4.39
C GLY A 50 2.73 -25.23 4.40
N MET A 51 2.76 -24.35 3.40
CA MET A 51 3.72 -23.25 3.37
C MET A 51 3.44 -22.24 4.49
N GLU A 52 4.51 -21.78 5.13
CA GLU A 52 4.42 -20.74 6.13
C GLU A 52 3.88 -19.45 5.53
N TYR A 53 3.13 -18.68 6.34
CA TYR A 53 2.42 -17.50 5.84
C TYR A 53 3.35 -16.51 5.14
N LEU A 54 4.50 -16.21 5.76
CA LEU A 54 5.46 -15.24 5.23
C LEU A 54 6.10 -15.72 3.92
N GLU A 55 6.39 -17.02 3.80
CA GLU A 55 6.97 -17.58 2.57
C GLU A 55 5.95 -17.57 1.42
N ALA A 56 4.70 -17.93 1.69
CA ALA A 56 3.62 -17.83 0.71
C ALA A 56 3.40 -16.37 0.28
N PHE A 57 3.46 -15.44 1.23
CA PHE A 57 3.29 -14.01 0.97
C PHE A 57 4.40 -13.47 0.07
N TYR A 58 5.65 -13.85 0.37
CA TYR A 58 6.81 -13.53 -0.44
C TYR A 58 6.64 -14.04 -1.88
N LYS A 59 6.30 -15.32 -2.06
CA LYS A 59 6.21 -15.93 -3.39
C LYS A 59 5.11 -15.32 -4.27
N VAL A 60 4.03 -14.83 -3.68
CA VAL A 60 2.91 -14.27 -4.44
C VAL A 60 3.06 -12.76 -4.55
N PHE A 61 2.97 -12.02 -3.45
CA PHE A 61 2.85 -10.57 -3.49
C PHE A 61 4.17 -9.87 -3.79
N PHE A 62 5.29 -10.32 -3.23
CA PHE A 62 6.57 -9.65 -3.48
C PHE A 62 7.04 -9.87 -4.92
N SER A 63 6.72 -11.02 -5.52
CA SER A 63 6.99 -11.23 -6.95
C SER A 63 6.27 -10.21 -7.85
N LEU A 64 5.01 -9.85 -7.52
CA LEU A 64 4.26 -8.82 -8.24
C LEU A 64 4.84 -7.42 -8.02
N VAL A 65 5.37 -7.14 -6.82
CA VAL A 65 6.10 -5.90 -6.54
C VAL A 65 7.39 -5.84 -7.37
N ASP A 66 8.09 -6.96 -7.53
CA ASP A 66 9.33 -7.03 -8.31
C ASP A 66 9.11 -6.72 -9.79
N GLU A 67 7.99 -7.15 -10.36
CA GLU A 67 7.59 -6.86 -11.74
C GLU A 67 7.29 -5.37 -12.02
N CYS A 68 7.13 -4.54 -10.99
CA CYS A 68 6.73 -3.13 -11.14
C CYS A 68 7.90 -2.21 -10.82
N GLU A 69 8.03 -1.07 -11.52
CA GLU A 69 9.05 -0.06 -11.17
C GLU A 69 8.61 0.85 -10.02
N VAL A 70 7.29 0.98 -9.82
CA VAL A 70 6.68 1.86 -8.82
C VAL A 70 5.77 1.06 -7.90
N PHE A 71 5.78 1.42 -6.62
CA PHE A 71 4.89 0.91 -5.60
C PHE A 71 3.95 2.03 -5.16
N ALA A 72 2.67 1.92 -5.51
CA ALA A 72 1.63 2.80 -5.02
C ALA A 72 0.86 2.13 -3.90
N PHE A 73 0.51 2.85 -2.84
CA PHE A 73 -0.33 2.29 -1.78
C PHE A 73 -1.37 3.26 -1.25
N ARG A 74 -2.42 2.69 -0.65
CA ARG A 74 -3.45 3.45 0.05
C ARG A 74 -3.43 3.17 1.56
N SER A 75 -3.28 4.24 2.34
CA SER A 75 -3.56 4.23 3.77
C SER A 75 -5.07 4.15 4.07
N LEU A 76 -5.39 3.59 5.23
CA LEU A 76 -6.74 3.57 5.79
C LEU A 76 -7.25 5.02 6.06
N PRO A 77 -8.56 5.21 6.26
CA PRO A 77 -9.13 6.54 6.53
C PRO A 77 -8.56 7.25 7.76
N ASP A 78 -7.98 6.49 8.71
CA ASP A 78 -7.29 7.00 9.91
C ASP A 78 -5.77 7.20 9.68
N GLY A 79 -5.30 7.09 8.45
CA GLY A 79 -3.89 7.27 8.09
C GLY A 79 -2.99 6.10 8.52
N ARG A 80 -3.53 5.00 9.05
CA ARG A 80 -2.74 3.80 9.30
C ARG A 80 -2.61 2.96 8.03
N ILE A 81 -1.61 2.08 8.00
CA ILE A 81 -1.38 1.14 6.90
C ILE A 81 -1.79 -0.25 7.38
N SER A 82 -2.54 -0.99 6.55
CA SER A 82 -2.93 -2.37 6.89
C SER A 82 -1.72 -3.30 6.92
N GLY A 83 -1.77 -4.39 7.72
CA GLY A 83 -0.62 -5.27 7.94
C GLY A 83 0.00 -5.83 6.66
N GLY A 84 -0.83 -6.31 5.72
CA GLY A 84 -0.35 -6.81 4.42
C GLY A 84 0.34 -5.72 3.60
N VAL A 85 -0.30 -4.55 3.46
CA VAL A 85 0.26 -3.40 2.74
C VAL A 85 1.56 -2.90 3.39
N ALA A 86 1.65 -2.94 4.73
CA ALA A 86 2.87 -2.54 5.45
C ALA A 86 4.03 -3.51 5.17
N MET A 87 3.77 -4.81 5.03
CA MET A 87 4.78 -5.80 4.64
C MET A 87 5.27 -5.55 3.21
N GLU A 88 4.35 -5.32 2.27
CA GLU A 88 4.69 -4.99 0.88
C GLU A 88 5.46 -3.67 0.77
N LEU A 89 5.04 -2.63 1.50
CA LEU A 89 5.73 -1.34 1.55
C LEU A 89 7.14 -1.48 2.11
N LYS A 90 7.32 -2.28 3.18
CA LYS A 90 8.65 -2.56 3.73
C LYS A 90 9.54 -3.22 2.67
N TYR A 91 9.04 -4.23 1.98
CA TYR A 91 9.78 -4.90 0.90
C TYR A 91 10.12 -3.94 -0.25
N ALA A 92 9.14 -3.17 -0.72
CA ALA A 92 9.34 -2.18 -1.79
C ALA A 92 10.44 -1.16 -1.45
N ARG A 93 10.55 -0.76 -0.17
CA ARG A 93 11.66 0.08 0.31
C ARG A 93 13.01 -0.64 0.27
N GLU A 94 13.05 -1.89 0.70
CA GLU A 94 14.28 -2.71 0.71
C GLU A 94 14.83 -2.93 -0.70
N VAL A 95 13.95 -3.15 -1.69
CA VAL A 95 14.34 -3.30 -3.11
C VAL A 95 14.40 -1.98 -3.89
N GLY A 96 14.26 -0.84 -3.21
CA GLY A 96 14.49 0.49 -3.79
C GLY A 96 13.47 0.96 -4.82
N LYS A 97 12.21 0.53 -4.72
CA LYS A 97 11.13 1.02 -5.61
C LYS A 97 10.83 2.50 -5.37
N LEU A 98 10.34 3.18 -6.41
CA LEU A 98 9.71 4.49 -6.23
C LEU A 98 8.37 4.29 -5.50
N ILE A 99 8.15 5.02 -4.42
CA ILE A 99 6.96 4.86 -3.58
C ILE A 99 6.03 6.06 -3.73
N ILE A 100 4.76 5.78 -3.98
CA ILE A 100 3.68 6.77 -4.05
C ILE A 100 2.63 6.39 -3.02
N GLU A 101 2.24 7.34 -2.18
CA GLU A 101 1.08 7.19 -1.30
C GLU A 101 -0.11 7.93 -1.90
N LEU A 102 -1.27 7.26 -2.00
CA LEU A 102 -2.50 7.89 -2.46
C LEU A 102 -3.23 8.64 -1.32
N PRO A 103 -3.88 9.79 -1.60
CA PRO A 103 -4.43 10.68 -0.55
C PRO A 103 -5.56 10.04 0.24
N CYS A 104 -5.47 9.86 1.57
CA CYS A 104 -6.57 9.34 2.39
C CYS A 104 -7.47 10.46 2.94
N GLY A 105 -8.59 10.07 3.57
CA GLY A 105 -9.56 11.01 4.14
C GLY A 105 -9.03 11.87 5.30
N ILE A 106 -7.78 11.66 5.74
CA ILE A 106 -7.11 12.57 6.66
C ILE A 106 -6.60 13.79 5.90
N TYR A 107 -7.23 14.93 6.18
CA TYR A 107 -6.84 16.24 5.64
C TYR A 107 -5.58 16.83 6.28
N SER A 108 -5.15 16.31 7.44
CA SER A 108 -3.98 16.81 8.18
C SER A 108 -3.11 15.66 8.70
N ARG A 109 -2.01 15.39 7.98
CA ARG A 109 -0.89 14.53 8.45
C ARG A 109 0.36 15.33 8.78
N SER A 110 0.29 16.64 8.61
CA SER A 110 1.37 17.58 8.81
C SER A 110 0.84 18.68 9.72
N LEU A 111 1.57 18.96 10.81
CA LEU A 111 1.29 20.13 11.63
C LEU A 111 1.82 21.37 10.88
N GLY A 112 1.03 22.41 10.81
CA GLY A 112 1.50 23.75 10.49
C GLY A 112 2.54 24.22 11.51
N LYS A 113 3.25 25.30 11.19
CA LYS A 113 4.26 25.88 12.09
C LYS A 113 3.68 26.16 13.48
N GLU A 114 2.51 26.77 13.55
CA GLU A 114 1.84 27.12 14.82
C GLU A 114 1.43 25.88 15.62
N GLU A 115 0.80 24.90 14.97
CA GLU A 115 0.42 23.63 15.59
C GLU A 115 1.65 22.84 16.08
N THR A 116 2.77 22.94 15.37
CA THR A 116 4.05 22.34 15.79
C THR A 116 4.61 23.03 17.03
N LEU A 117 4.54 24.37 17.09
CA LEU A 117 5.03 25.13 18.25
C LEU A 117 4.20 24.85 19.50
N GLU A 118 2.88 24.72 19.35
CA GLU A 118 1.98 24.34 20.43
C GLU A 118 2.27 22.91 20.91
N TYR A 119 2.37 21.96 19.98
CA TYR A 119 2.72 20.57 20.30
C TYR A 119 4.04 20.47 21.07
N LEU A 120 5.08 21.18 20.62
CA LEU A 120 6.38 21.21 21.27
C LEU A 120 6.28 21.77 22.70
N HIS A 121 5.48 22.80 22.93
CA HIS A 121 5.20 23.34 24.26
C HIS A 121 4.48 22.31 25.16
N GLU A 122 3.45 21.62 24.65
CA GLU A 122 2.70 20.59 25.39
C GLU A 122 3.57 19.39 25.80
N ILE A 123 4.52 18.97 24.96
CA ILE A 123 5.44 17.86 25.29
C ILE A 123 6.67 18.31 26.09
N GLY A 124 6.70 19.56 26.55
CA GLY A 124 7.79 20.11 27.37
C GLY A 124 9.09 20.37 26.60
N GLN A 125 9.03 20.43 25.27
CA GLN A 125 10.13 20.84 24.40
C GLN A 125 9.97 22.32 24.02
N ARG A 126 10.13 23.21 25.00
CA ARG A 126 10.53 24.60 24.80
C ARG A 126 10.84 25.27 26.14
#